data_AF-A0A5Z6Y8F2-F1
#
_entry.id   AF-A0A5Z6Y8F2-F1
#
_cell.length_a   1.000
_cell.length_b   1.000
_cell.length_c   1.000
_cell.angle_alpha   90.00
_cell.angle_beta   90.00
_cell.angle_gamma   90.00
#
_symmetry.space_group_name_H-M   'P 1'
#
loop_
_entity.id
_entity.type
_entity.pdbx_description
1 polymer ?
#
loop_
_entity_poly.entity_id
_entity_poly.type
_entity_poly.pdbx_seq_one_letter_code
_entity_poly.pdbx_strand_id
1 'polypeptide(L)' 'MDIQITHQVTEFDKEELLAGLRSYNAQFVDFSKNGQLGVYCRNESGEMVGGLIADRKGPWLCI' A
#
# COMPACT_ATOMS: atom_id res chain seq x y z
N MET A 1 -20.81 22.69 6.55
CA MET A 1 -20.56 21.30 6.09
C MET A 1 -21.74 20.91 5.24
N ASP A 2 -21.51 20.57 3.98
CA ASP A 2 -22.52 20.10 3.03
C ASP A 2 -22.24 18.63 2.72
N ILE A 3 -23.26 17.78 2.71
CA ILE A 3 -23.11 16.33 2.51
C ILE A 3 -23.75 15.97 1.17
N GLN A 4 -22.93 15.44 0.27
CA GLN A 4 -23.38 15.00 -1.06
C GLN A 4 -23.52 13.48 -1.11
N ILE A 5 -24.62 13.00 -1.70
CA ILE A 5 -24.88 11.58 -1.95
C ILE A 5 -24.99 11.41 -3.46
N THR A 6 -24.14 10.57 -4.04
CA THR A 6 -24.13 10.26 -5.48
C THR A 6 -24.11 8.76 -5.71
N HIS A 7 -24.73 8.31 -6.80
CA HIS A 7 -24.63 6.93 -7.28
C HIS A 7 -23.49 6.74 -8.28
N GLN A 8 -22.92 7.82 -8.80
CA GLN A 8 -21.84 7.79 -9.76
C GLN A 8 -20.62 8.47 -9.16
N VAL A 9 -19.67 7.63 -8.72
CA VAL A 9 -18.38 8.07 -8.22
C VAL A 9 -17.44 8.26 -9.40
N THR A 10 -16.92 9.48 -9.57
CA THR A 10 -15.95 9.78 -10.63
C THR A 10 -14.53 9.43 -10.19
N GLU A 11 -13.59 9.37 -11.14
CA GLU A 11 -12.17 9.22 -10.79
C GLU A 11 -11.64 10.44 -10.03
N PHE A 12 -12.16 11.64 -10.31
CA PHE A 12 -11.80 12.84 -9.56
C PHE A 12 -12.20 12.74 -8.08
N ASP A 13 -13.43 12.27 -7.79
CA ASP A 13 -13.90 12.10 -6.41
C ASP A 13 -13.02 11.11 -5.63
N LYS A 14 -12.58 10.03 -6.29
CA LYS A 14 -11.62 9.08 -5.71
C LYS A 14 -10.25 9.72 -5.50
N GLU A 15 -9.78 10.43 -6.52
CA GLU A 15 -8.61 11.33 -6.55
C GLU A 15 -8.47 12.11 -5.25
N GLU A 16 -9.44 12.99 -5.07
CA GLU A 16 -9.54 13.97 -4.00
C GLU A 16 -9.67 13.30 -2.62
N LEU A 17 -10.56 12.30 -2.49
CA LEU A 17 -10.75 11.59 -1.23
C LEU A 17 -9.48 10.85 -0.80
N LEU A 18 -8.85 10.10 -1.69
CA LEU A 18 -7.64 9.34 -1.38
C LEU A 18 -6.46 10.27 -1.07
N ALA A 19 -6.36 11.42 -1.74
CA ALA A 19 -5.34 12.43 -1.42
C ALA A 19 -5.50 12.95 0.02
N GLY A 20 -6.72 13.31 0.42
CA GLY A 20 -7.02 13.76 1.78
C GLY A 20 -6.72 12.69 2.84
N LEU A 21 -7.16 11.44 2.61
CA LEU A 21 -6.90 10.33 3.51
C LEU A 21 -5.40 10.02 3.64
N ARG A 22 -4.65 10.05 2.55
CA ARG A 22 -3.18 9.85 2.57
C ARG A 22 -2.49 10.98 3.33
N SER A 23 -2.87 12.23 3.08
CA SER A 23 -2.30 13.40 3.75
C SER A 23 -2.51 13.32 5.27
N TYR A 24 -3.73 13.01 5.71
CA TYR A 24 -4.01 12.83 7.13
C TYR A 24 -3.24 11.65 7.74
N ASN A 25 -3.20 10.50 7.06
CA ASN A 25 -2.54 9.29 7.56
C ASN A 25 -1.01 9.40 7.56
N ALA A 26 -0.43 10.32 6.78
CA ALA A 26 1.01 10.44 6.63
C ALA A 26 1.75 10.66 7.95
N GLN A 27 1.13 11.36 8.91
CA GLN A 27 1.72 11.60 10.23
C GLN A 27 1.84 10.34 11.11
N PHE A 28 1.09 9.28 10.79
CA PHE A 28 1.08 8.01 11.53
C PHE A 28 1.88 6.91 10.84
N VAL A 29 2.38 7.16 9.62
CA VAL A 29 3.06 6.17 8.80
C VAL A 29 4.50 6.59 8.57
N ASP A 30 5.44 5.75 9.01
CA ASP A 30 6.85 5.92 8.71
C ASP A 30 7.15 5.48 7.27
N PHE A 31 7.13 6.42 6.33
CA PHE A 31 7.39 6.13 4.91
C PHE A 31 8.88 5.91 4.59
N SER A 32 9.81 6.18 5.52
CA SER A 32 11.22 5.78 5.32
C SER A 32 11.37 4.28 5.15
N LYS A 33 10.35 3.54 5.61
CA LYS A 33 10.23 2.09 5.51
C LYS A 33 9.58 1.63 4.21
N ASN A 34 9.18 2.51 3.30
CA ASN A 34 8.64 2.08 2.02
C ASN A 34 9.70 1.36 1.16
N GLY A 35 9.27 0.40 0.36
CA GLY A 35 10.12 -0.28 -0.61
C GLY A 35 9.71 -1.72 -0.85
N GLN A 36 10.39 -2.38 -1.79
CA GLN A 36 10.15 -3.78 -2.09
C GLN A 36 10.72 -4.69 -1.01
N LEU A 37 9.96 -5.73 -0.67
CA LEU A 37 10.37 -6.81 0.21
C LEU A 37 10.23 -8.14 -0.52
N GLY A 38 11.35 -8.86 -0.64
CA GLY A 38 11.38 -10.24 -1.09
C GLY A 38 11.58 -11.20 0.08
N VAL A 39 10.71 -12.20 0.20
CA VAL A 39 10.87 -13.33 1.13
C VAL A 39 10.97 -14.59 0.30
N TYR A 40 12.10 -15.29 0.39
CA TYR A 40 12.38 -16.47 -0.45
C TYR A 40 12.73 -17.67 0.42
N CYS A 41 12.15 -18.81 0.08
CA CYS A 41 12.56 -20.11 0.60
C CYS A 41 13.58 -20.71 -0.36
N ARG A 42 14.74 -21.12 0.16
CA ARG A 42 15.79 -21.80 -0.60
C ARG A 42 16.06 -23.17 0.00
N ASN A 43 16.33 -24.16 -0.84
CA ASN A 43 16.78 -25.48 -0.40
C ASN A 43 18.26 -25.46 0.05
N GLU A 44 18.78 -26.61 0.48
CA GLU A 44 20.18 -26.77 0.93
C GLU A 44 21.20 -26.45 -0.17
N SER A 45 20.83 -26.67 -1.44
CA SER A 45 21.62 -26.30 -2.62
C SER A 45 21.55 -24.81 -2.98
N GLY A 46 20.73 -24.03 -2.27
CA GLY A 46 20.54 -22.59 -2.50
C GLY A 46 19.51 -22.24 -3.59
N GLU A 47 18.84 -23.22 -4.19
CA GLU A 47 17.82 -23.01 -5.22
C GLU A 47 16.52 -22.50 -4.58
N MET A 48 15.86 -21.54 -5.24
CA MET A 48 14.58 -21.01 -4.78
C MET A 48 13.47 -22.04 -5.00
N VAL A 49 12.79 -22.44 -3.92
CA VAL A 49 11.68 -23.41 -3.96
C VAL A 49 10.31 -22.76 -3.69
N GLY A 50 10.30 -21.48 -3.34
CA GLY A 50 9.09 -20.68 -3.16
C GLY A 50 9.43 -19.27 -2.68
N GLY A 51 8.46 -18.36 -2.73
CA GLY A 51 8.65 -17.02 -2.22
C GLY A 51 7.49 -16.06 -2.47
N LEU A 52 7.71 -14.84 -2.00
CA LEU A 52 6.79 -13.71 -2.07
C LEU A 52 7.58 -12.44 -2.38
N ILE A 53 7.05 -11.61 -3.27
CA ILE A 53 7.51 -10.23 -3.48
C ILE A 53 6.33 -9.32 -3.17
N ALA A 54 6.58 -8.28 -2.39
CA ALA A 54 5.56 -7.34 -1.98
C ALA A 54 6.13 -5.92 -1.89
N ASP A 55 5.27 -4.93 -2.06
CA ASP A 55 5.59 -3.56 -1.71
C ASP A 55 5.25 -3.32 -0.25
N ARG A 56 6.22 -2.83 0.52
CA ARG A 56 5.99 -2.34 1.87
C ARG A 56 5.56 -0.88 1.82
N LYS A 57 4.42 -0.57 2.43
CA LYS A 57 3.89 0.79 2.60
C LYS A 57 3.78 1.08 4.10
N GLY A 58 4.83 1.66 4.67
CA GLY A 58 5.00 1.80 6.11
C GLY A 58 5.02 0.45 6.82
N PRO A 59 4.10 0.15 7.77
CA PRO A 59 4.02 -1.14 8.42
C PRO A 59 3.27 -2.21 7.62
N TRP A 60 2.62 -1.84 6.51
CA TRP A 60 1.77 -2.74 5.74
C TRP A 60 2.56 -3.45 4.64
N LEU A 61 2.31 -4.75 4.50
CA LEU A 61 2.78 -5.55 3.37
C LEU A 61 1.67 -5.61 2.31
N CYS A 62 1.95 -5.18 1.09
CA CYS A 62 1.03 -5.21 -0.04
C CYS A 62 1.53 -6.21 -1.10
N ILE A 63 0.81 -7.31 -1.25
CA ILE A 63 1.06 -8.42 -2.19
C ILE A 63 0.16 -8.24 -3.42
#